data_AF-A0A847GT68-F1
#
_entry.id   AF-A0A847GT68-F1
#
_cell.length_a   1.000
_cell.length_b   1.000
_cell.length_c   1.000
_cell.angle_alpha   90.00
_cell.angle_beta   90.00
_cell.angle_gamma   90.00
#
_symmetry.space_group_name_H-M   'P 1'
#
loop_
_entity.id
_entity.type
_entity.pdbx_description
1 polymer ?
#
loop_
_entity_poly.entity_id
_entity_poly.type
_entity_poly.pdbx_seq_one_letter_code
_entity_poly.pdbx_strand_id
1 'polypeptide(L)'
;MIRAYACTANVGSGGRAAVFFMDEIAKFPRAYDGDAVTATQQITRCRIFCSSPYGADGAYFRLMHDPTARDPIQKLSWMDNPTQNRAMYHVMHGRPMAVEAGKYGKLPKQYLDPLWWGDLKRRLEDRGFDLSKGYRSPWYDNECLRPGANPVSIAQELDMSFTGDTARYFPDSLVDRLLRDTAKPPVVRGELSFTTDDFKPRWLAMPDGRFQLWFQPELGKYTTNLPPSTLPRYCRNTFIRFATCLIVFPSW
;
A
#
# COMPACT_ATOMS: atom_id res chain seq x y z
N MET A 1 -19.91 9.87 -36.13
CA MET A 1 -19.34 11.03 -35.36
C MET A 1 -19.12 10.56 -33.94
N ILE A 2 -17.88 10.66 -33.43
CA ILE A 2 -17.54 10.35 -32.04
C ILE A 2 -17.56 11.68 -31.26
N ARG A 3 -18.15 11.68 -30.07
CA ARG A 3 -18.22 12.84 -29.17
C ARG A 3 -17.61 12.47 -27.83
N ALA A 4 -16.76 13.33 -27.29
CA ALA A 4 -16.14 13.17 -25.99
C ALA A 4 -16.79 14.10 -24.98
N TYR A 5 -16.97 13.63 -23.75
CA TYR A 5 -17.55 14.37 -22.63
C TYR A 5 -16.63 14.27 -21.43
N ALA A 6 -16.47 15.36 -20.68
CA ALA A 6 -15.86 15.30 -19.35
C ALA A 6 -16.89 14.74 -18.34
N CYS A 7 -16.44 13.94 -17.38
CA CYS A 7 -17.30 13.40 -16.33
C CYS A 7 -17.74 14.52 -15.36
N THR A 8 -18.88 15.14 -15.65
CA THR A 8 -19.58 16.08 -14.76
C THR A 8 -21.03 15.60 -14.58
N ALA A 9 -21.77 16.14 -13.61
CA ALA A 9 -23.14 15.69 -13.31
C ALA A 9 -24.12 15.73 -14.53
N ASN A 10 -23.84 16.54 -15.55
CA ASN A 10 -24.69 16.71 -16.73
C ASN A 10 -24.13 16.04 -18.01
N VAL A 11 -23.59 14.82 -17.89
CA VAL A 11 -23.12 14.08 -19.06
C VAL A 11 -24.31 13.64 -19.93
N GLY A 12 -24.43 14.26 -21.11
CA GLY A 12 -25.22 13.74 -22.22
C GLY A 12 -26.75 13.97 -22.15
N SER A 13 -27.22 14.90 -21.33
CA SER A 13 -28.65 15.24 -21.19
C SER A 13 -29.38 15.68 -22.47
N GLY A 14 -28.64 15.99 -23.56
CA GLY A 14 -29.20 16.58 -24.78
C GLY A 14 -29.19 15.70 -26.04
N GLY A 15 -28.81 14.42 -26.01
CA GLY A 15 -28.72 13.61 -27.23
C GLY A 15 -28.94 12.10 -27.05
N ARG A 16 -29.25 11.41 -28.14
CA ARG A 16 -29.26 9.92 -28.21
C ARG A 16 -27.97 9.43 -28.84
N ALA A 17 -27.41 8.35 -28.31
CA ALA A 17 -26.22 7.71 -28.85
C ALA A 17 -26.47 6.22 -29.13
N ALA A 18 -25.82 5.68 -30.16
CA ALA A 18 -25.88 4.25 -30.44
C ALA A 18 -25.15 3.43 -29.37
N VAL A 19 -23.98 3.92 -28.92
CA VAL A 19 -23.14 3.31 -27.89
C VAL A 19 -22.57 4.42 -27.02
N PHE A 20 -22.44 4.17 -25.72
CA PHE A 20 -21.74 5.06 -24.78
C PHE A 20 -20.63 4.29 -24.07
N PHE A 21 -19.39 4.77 -24.19
CA PHE A 21 -18.20 4.17 -23.60
C PHE A 21 -17.71 5.03 -22.44
N MET A 22 -17.54 4.43 -21.27
CA MET A 22 -16.98 5.08 -20.09
C MET A 22 -15.62 4.47 -19.79
N ASP A 23 -14.58 5.24 -20.09
CA ASP A 23 -13.20 4.88 -19.80
C ASP A 23 -12.82 5.32 -18.38
N GLU A 24 -12.07 4.49 -17.66
CA GLU A 24 -11.56 4.74 -16.32
C GLU A 24 -12.62 5.19 -15.30
N ILE A 25 -13.84 4.63 -15.39
CA ILE A 25 -14.98 4.99 -14.53
C ILE A 25 -14.68 4.81 -13.03
N ALA A 26 -13.81 3.88 -12.64
CA ALA A 26 -13.45 3.69 -11.24
C ALA A 26 -12.75 4.91 -10.63
N LYS A 27 -12.10 5.73 -11.48
CA LYS A 27 -11.35 6.94 -11.13
C LYS A 27 -12.18 8.23 -11.30
N PHE A 28 -13.45 8.12 -11.68
CA PHE A 28 -14.34 9.28 -11.75
C PHE A 28 -14.53 9.89 -10.34
N PRO A 29 -14.70 11.22 -10.23
CA PRO A 29 -14.96 11.84 -8.93
C PRO A 29 -16.21 11.21 -8.29
N ARG A 30 -16.09 10.79 -7.03
CA ARG A 30 -17.16 10.07 -6.31
C ARG A 30 -18.48 10.83 -6.23
N ALA A 31 -18.44 12.17 -6.32
CA ALA A 31 -19.64 12.99 -6.35
C ALA A 31 -20.44 12.87 -7.66
N TYR A 32 -19.81 12.43 -8.76
CA TYR A 32 -20.40 12.46 -10.11
C TYR A 32 -20.44 11.09 -10.79
N ASP A 33 -19.78 10.07 -10.24
CA ASP A 33 -19.66 8.75 -10.88
C ASP A 33 -21.04 8.08 -11.07
N GLY A 34 -21.89 8.09 -10.05
CA GLY A 34 -23.26 7.57 -10.11
C GLY A 34 -24.16 8.38 -11.02
N ASP A 35 -24.00 9.71 -11.03
CA ASP A 35 -24.77 10.61 -11.89
C ASP A 35 -24.44 10.36 -13.36
N ALA A 36 -23.17 10.15 -13.70
CA ALA A 36 -22.75 9.82 -15.06
C ALA A 36 -23.36 8.48 -15.54
N VAL A 37 -23.37 7.45 -14.69
CA VAL A 37 -24.00 6.16 -15.00
C VAL A 37 -25.50 6.30 -15.22
N THR A 38 -26.16 7.10 -14.39
CA THR A 38 -27.62 7.33 -14.44
C THR A 38 -28.00 8.17 -15.66
N ALA A 39 -27.30 9.26 -15.92
CA ALA A 39 -27.58 10.17 -17.04
C ALA A 39 -27.48 9.46 -18.40
N THR A 40 -26.54 8.52 -18.53
CA THR A 40 -26.36 7.77 -19.79
C THR A 40 -27.38 6.65 -20.03
N GLN A 41 -28.18 6.29 -19.02
CA GLN A 41 -29.20 5.25 -19.14
C GLN A 41 -30.28 5.59 -20.18
N GLN A 42 -30.66 6.88 -20.29
CA GLN A 42 -31.69 7.33 -21.25
C GLN A 42 -31.11 7.68 -22.63
N ILE A 43 -29.80 7.83 -22.73
CA ILE A 43 -29.09 8.21 -23.96
C ILE A 43 -28.97 7.02 -24.91
N THR A 44 -28.69 5.84 -24.37
CA THR A 44 -28.42 4.63 -25.15
C THR A 44 -28.81 3.36 -24.40
N ARG A 45 -29.09 2.31 -25.16
CA ARG A 45 -29.26 0.94 -24.64
C ARG A 45 -27.95 0.14 -24.59
N CYS A 46 -26.87 0.64 -25.22
CA CYS A 46 -25.58 -0.04 -25.26
C CYS A 46 -24.53 0.80 -24.51
N ARG A 47 -24.23 0.41 -23.28
CA ARG A 47 -23.22 1.06 -22.42
C ARG A 47 -22.08 0.10 -22.19
N ILE A 48 -20.85 0.60 -22.35
CA ILE A 48 -19.62 -0.17 -22.12
C ILE A 48 -18.84 0.56 -21.02
N PHE A 49 -18.58 -0.15 -19.93
CA PHE A 49 -17.80 0.35 -18.81
C PHE A 49 -16.43 -0.33 -18.81
N CYS A 50 -15.36 0.46 -18.89
CA CYS A 50 -13.98 -0.03 -18.93
C CYS A 50 -13.19 0.67 -17.83
N SER A 51 -12.53 -0.08 -16.95
CA SER A 51 -11.70 0.48 -15.87
C SER A 51 -10.84 -0.60 -15.24
N SER A 52 -9.71 -0.20 -14.64
CA SER A 52 -9.09 -0.98 -13.57
C SER A 52 -9.81 -0.73 -12.24
N PRO A 53 -9.79 -1.69 -11.30
CA PRO A 53 -10.30 -1.48 -9.94
C PRO A 53 -9.64 -0.31 -9.22
N TYR A 54 -10.43 0.50 -8.52
CA TYR A 54 -9.94 1.62 -7.71
C TYR A 54 -10.68 1.70 -6.39
N GLY A 55 -10.32 0.78 -5.48
CA GLY A 55 -10.96 0.62 -4.19
C GLY A 55 -12.27 -0.16 -4.25
N ALA A 56 -12.81 -0.47 -3.06
CA ALA A 56 -14.03 -1.24 -2.87
C ALA A 56 -15.29 -0.34 -2.77
N ASP A 57 -15.30 0.78 -3.49
CA ASP A 57 -16.36 1.79 -3.43
C ASP A 57 -16.55 2.48 -4.80
N GLY A 58 -17.65 3.23 -4.95
CA GLY A 58 -17.99 4.00 -6.14
C GLY A 58 -18.89 3.26 -7.12
N ALA A 59 -19.20 3.92 -8.24
CA ALA A 59 -20.09 3.38 -9.26
C ALA A 59 -19.54 2.11 -9.92
N TYR A 60 -18.25 2.08 -10.25
CA TYR A 60 -17.64 0.92 -10.89
C TYR A 60 -17.64 -0.33 -10.01
N PHE A 61 -17.27 -0.20 -8.73
CA PHE A 61 -17.33 -1.31 -7.78
C PHE A 61 -18.74 -1.90 -7.68
N ARG A 62 -19.76 -1.03 -7.56
CA ARG A 62 -21.17 -1.43 -7.52
C ARG A 62 -21.61 -2.14 -8.79
N LEU A 63 -21.25 -1.62 -9.97
CA LEU A 63 -21.58 -2.26 -11.26
C LEU A 63 -20.97 -3.67 -11.38
N MET A 64 -19.73 -3.85 -10.93
CA MET A 64 -19.03 -5.14 -11.03
C MET A 64 -19.51 -6.19 -10.01
N HIS A 65 -20.14 -5.74 -8.92
CA HIS A 65 -20.62 -6.60 -7.83
C HIS A 65 -22.15 -6.64 -7.72
N ASP A 66 -22.88 -6.08 -8.69
CA ASP A 66 -24.34 -6.12 -8.72
C ASP A 66 -24.79 -7.56 -9.04
N PRO A 67 -25.42 -8.28 -8.09
CA PRO A 67 -25.84 -9.66 -8.32
C PRO A 67 -27.03 -9.77 -9.28
N THR A 68 -27.69 -8.66 -9.60
CA THR A 68 -28.84 -8.61 -10.50
C THR A 68 -28.45 -8.32 -11.95
N ALA A 69 -27.26 -7.76 -12.17
CA ALA A 69 -26.73 -7.50 -13.49
C ALA A 69 -26.48 -8.83 -14.23
N ARG A 70 -27.01 -8.94 -15.45
CA ARG A 70 -26.76 -10.08 -16.35
C ARG A 70 -25.85 -9.72 -17.50
N ASP A 71 -25.34 -8.49 -17.50
CA ASP A 71 -24.43 -8.00 -18.53
C ASP A 71 -23.12 -8.80 -18.50
N PRO A 72 -22.56 -9.14 -19.67
CA PRO A 72 -21.31 -9.89 -19.73
C PRO A 72 -20.16 -9.06 -19.15
N ILE A 73 -19.44 -9.62 -18.18
CA ILE A 73 -18.21 -9.05 -17.63
C ILE A 73 -17.02 -9.70 -18.32
N GLN A 74 -16.33 -8.94 -19.17
CA GLN A 74 -15.06 -9.37 -19.75
C GLN A 74 -13.90 -8.90 -18.87
N LYS A 75 -13.07 -9.84 -18.41
CA LYS A 75 -11.81 -9.54 -17.71
C LYS A 75 -10.66 -9.67 -18.71
N LEU A 76 -9.72 -8.73 -18.64
CA LEU A 76 -8.53 -8.70 -19.48
C LEU A 76 -7.30 -8.68 -18.56
N SER A 77 -6.82 -9.85 -18.15
CA SER A 77 -5.66 -9.95 -17.26
C SER A 77 -4.36 -9.81 -18.04
N TRP A 78 -3.31 -9.30 -17.38
CA TRP A 78 -1.96 -9.35 -17.93
C TRP A 78 -1.49 -10.79 -18.21
N MET A 79 -2.03 -11.78 -17.48
CA MET A 79 -1.75 -13.20 -17.68
C MET A 79 -2.26 -13.73 -19.03
N ASP A 80 -3.23 -13.06 -19.64
CA ASP A 80 -3.77 -13.40 -20.96
C ASP A 80 -2.96 -12.75 -22.09
N ASN A 81 -2.11 -11.78 -21.78
CA ASN A 81 -1.29 -11.08 -22.77
C ASN A 81 -0.02 -11.89 -23.11
N PRO A 82 0.15 -12.36 -24.37
CA PRO A 82 1.29 -13.18 -24.80
C PRO A 82 2.67 -12.52 -24.70
N THR A 83 2.72 -11.20 -24.49
CA THR A 83 3.98 -10.48 -24.27
C THR A 83 4.33 -10.37 -22.79
N GLN A 84 3.31 -10.32 -21.92
CA GLN A 84 3.46 -10.10 -20.48
C GLN A 84 3.52 -11.42 -19.71
N ASN A 85 2.87 -12.47 -20.18
CA ASN A 85 2.88 -13.80 -19.57
C ASN A 85 4.07 -14.69 -19.99
N ARG A 86 5.04 -14.14 -20.73
CA ARG A 86 6.22 -14.91 -21.17
C ARG A 86 7.04 -15.36 -19.97
N ALA A 87 7.48 -16.61 -20.00
CA ALA A 87 8.20 -17.28 -18.93
C ALA A 87 7.49 -17.17 -17.58
N MET A 88 6.17 -17.33 -17.57
CA MET A 88 5.37 -17.30 -16.36
C MET A 88 5.87 -18.33 -15.35
N TYR A 89 5.87 -17.97 -14.09
CA TYR A 89 6.40 -18.78 -13.01
C TYR A 89 5.65 -18.51 -11.70
N HIS A 90 5.84 -19.39 -10.72
CA HIS A 90 5.42 -19.19 -9.34
C HIS A 90 6.60 -19.55 -8.42
N VAL A 91 6.62 -19.02 -7.20
CA VAL A 91 7.71 -19.31 -6.27
C VAL A 91 7.31 -20.48 -5.37
N MET A 92 8.03 -21.58 -5.49
CA MET A 92 7.89 -22.74 -4.62
C MET A 92 9.18 -22.99 -3.87
N HIS A 93 9.09 -23.22 -2.55
CA HIS A 93 10.25 -23.44 -1.69
C HIS A 93 11.35 -22.37 -1.86
N GLY A 94 10.94 -21.12 -2.06
CA GLY A 94 11.83 -19.98 -2.23
C GLY A 94 12.54 -19.88 -3.58
N ARG A 95 12.17 -20.71 -4.57
CA ARG A 95 12.75 -20.73 -5.92
C ARG A 95 11.69 -20.54 -7.01
N PRO A 96 12.04 -19.90 -8.14
CA PRO A 96 11.11 -19.74 -9.25
C PRO A 96 10.93 -21.07 -9.99
N MET A 97 9.69 -21.49 -10.17
CA MET A 97 9.31 -22.68 -10.95
C MET A 97 8.47 -22.25 -12.14
N ALA A 98 8.88 -22.63 -13.35
CA ALA A 98 8.18 -22.26 -14.57
C ALA A 98 6.79 -22.91 -14.61
N VAL A 99 5.78 -22.12 -14.94
CA VAL A 99 4.42 -22.60 -15.20
C VAL A 99 4.31 -22.97 -16.67
N GLU A 100 3.85 -24.19 -16.96
CA GLU A 100 3.59 -24.70 -18.32
C GLU A 100 4.60 -24.20 -19.37
N ALA A 101 5.88 -24.56 -19.22
CA ALA A 101 6.96 -23.98 -20.01
C ALA A 101 6.81 -24.17 -21.54
N GLY A 102 6.01 -25.15 -21.98
CA GLY A 102 5.65 -25.32 -23.40
C GLY A 102 4.70 -24.25 -23.93
N LYS A 103 3.85 -23.68 -23.06
CA LYS A 103 2.89 -22.62 -23.39
C LYS A 103 3.48 -21.23 -23.19
N TYR A 104 4.08 -20.97 -22.02
CA TYR A 104 4.55 -19.64 -21.66
C TYR A 104 6.03 -19.41 -21.96
N GLY A 105 6.78 -20.46 -22.29
CA GLY A 105 8.22 -20.41 -22.47
C GLY A 105 8.98 -20.76 -21.20
N LYS A 106 10.27 -21.09 -21.37
CA LYS A 106 11.16 -21.44 -20.26
C LYS A 106 11.59 -20.19 -19.50
N LEU A 107 11.84 -20.36 -18.19
CA LEU A 107 12.46 -19.33 -17.37
C LEU A 107 13.82 -18.90 -17.97
N PRO A 108 14.13 -17.58 -17.98
CA PRO A 108 15.44 -17.10 -18.36
C PRO A 108 16.52 -17.69 -17.45
N LYS A 109 17.73 -17.95 -17.99
CA LYS A 109 18.84 -18.56 -17.22
C LYS A 109 19.17 -17.80 -15.93
N GLN A 110 18.99 -16.48 -15.92
CA GLN A 110 19.21 -15.63 -14.76
C GLN A 110 18.30 -15.97 -13.57
N TYR A 111 17.05 -16.39 -13.82
CA TYR A 111 16.14 -16.83 -12.75
C TYR A 111 16.55 -18.16 -12.12
N LEU A 112 17.38 -18.95 -12.82
CA LEU A 112 17.92 -20.21 -12.33
C LEU A 112 19.23 -20.02 -11.55
N ASP A 113 19.87 -18.85 -11.67
CA ASP A 113 21.07 -18.48 -10.91
C ASP A 113 20.68 -18.08 -9.48
N PRO A 114 21.13 -18.81 -8.44
CA PRO A 114 20.80 -18.50 -7.06
C PRO A 114 21.22 -17.10 -6.60
N LEU A 115 22.33 -16.56 -7.11
CA LEU A 115 22.83 -15.25 -6.72
C LEU A 115 21.95 -14.14 -7.31
N TRP A 116 21.66 -14.25 -8.59
CA TRP A 116 20.81 -13.28 -9.29
C TRP A 116 19.37 -13.31 -8.77
N TRP A 117 18.79 -14.51 -8.59
CA TRP A 117 17.46 -14.67 -8.00
C TRP A 117 17.41 -14.12 -6.57
N GLY A 118 18.45 -14.37 -5.77
CA GLY A 118 18.54 -13.83 -4.41
C GLY A 118 18.48 -12.30 -4.37
N ASP A 119 19.16 -11.63 -5.30
CA ASP A 119 19.10 -10.16 -5.42
C ASP A 119 17.72 -9.67 -5.85
N LEU A 120 17.14 -10.28 -6.91
CA LEU A 120 15.80 -9.91 -7.40
C LEU A 120 14.75 -10.09 -6.30
N LYS A 121 14.74 -11.26 -5.66
CA LYS A 121 13.83 -11.59 -4.55
C LYS A 121 13.92 -10.55 -3.46
N ARG A 122 15.14 -10.24 -2.98
CA ARG A 122 15.37 -9.22 -1.95
C ARG A 122 14.81 -7.86 -2.35
N ARG A 123 15.05 -7.41 -3.60
CA ARG A 123 14.57 -6.11 -4.08
C ARG A 123 13.05 -6.02 -4.17
N LEU A 124 12.37 -7.11 -4.50
CA LEU A 124 10.92 -7.17 -4.50
C LEU A 124 10.35 -7.21 -3.07
N GLU A 125 10.95 -8.01 -2.19
CA GLU A 125 10.55 -8.10 -0.78
C GLU A 125 10.78 -6.79 -0.02
N ASP A 126 11.90 -6.08 -0.28
CA ASP A 126 12.20 -4.75 0.27
C ASP A 126 11.13 -3.71 -0.14
N ARG A 127 10.43 -3.93 -1.26
CA ARG A 127 9.30 -3.10 -1.71
C ARG A 127 7.93 -3.58 -1.21
N GLY A 128 7.89 -4.66 -0.43
CA GLY A 128 6.68 -5.21 0.16
C GLY A 128 5.91 -6.19 -0.71
N PHE A 129 6.51 -6.70 -1.78
CA PHE A 129 5.85 -7.73 -2.59
C PHE A 129 5.98 -9.12 -1.94
N ASP A 130 4.85 -9.80 -1.79
CA ASP A 130 4.80 -11.20 -1.34
C ASP A 130 4.98 -12.14 -2.55
N LEU A 131 6.17 -12.73 -2.66
CA LEU A 131 6.51 -13.63 -3.76
C LEU A 131 5.88 -15.01 -3.64
N SER A 132 5.34 -15.37 -2.47
CA SER A 132 4.69 -16.67 -2.25
C SER A 132 3.30 -16.76 -2.87
N LYS A 133 2.73 -15.62 -3.26
CA LYS A 133 1.37 -15.51 -3.79
C LYS A 133 1.37 -15.30 -5.29
N GLY A 134 0.45 -16.02 -5.95
CA GLY A 134 0.09 -15.80 -7.34
C GLY A 134 1.13 -16.23 -8.37
N TYR A 135 0.83 -15.88 -9.62
CA TYR A 135 1.71 -16.08 -10.76
C TYR A 135 2.51 -14.82 -11.03
N ARG A 136 3.72 -15.00 -11.56
CA ARG A 136 4.65 -13.93 -11.87
C ARG A 136 5.24 -14.15 -13.26
N SER A 137 5.81 -13.11 -13.82
CA SER A 137 6.62 -13.18 -15.03
C SER A 137 7.75 -12.16 -14.94
N PRO A 138 8.80 -12.29 -15.76
CA PRO A 138 9.84 -11.25 -15.82
C PRO A 138 9.29 -9.86 -16.16
N TRP A 139 8.19 -9.77 -16.91
CA TRP A 139 7.51 -8.51 -17.15
C TRP A 139 6.87 -7.98 -15.86
N TYR A 140 6.11 -8.81 -15.15
CA TYR A 140 5.44 -8.42 -13.90
C TYR A 140 6.46 -7.98 -12.82
N ASP A 141 7.58 -8.69 -12.70
CA ASP A 141 8.65 -8.31 -11.78
C ASP A 141 9.27 -6.96 -12.14
N ASN A 142 9.45 -6.69 -13.43
CA ASN A 142 9.92 -5.38 -13.88
C ASN A 142 8.92 -4.28 -13.56
N GLU A 143 7.61 -4.50 -13.73
CA GLU A 143 6.57 -3.54 -13.33
C GLU A 143 6.60 -3.27 -11.82
N CYS A 144 6.74 -4.31 -10.99
CA CYS A 144 6.89 -4.18 -9.54
C CYS A 144 8.12 -3.34 -9.14
N LEU A 145 9.19 -3.39 -9.95
CA LEU A 145 10.45 -2.66 -9.71
C LEU A 145 10.46 -1.25 -10.31
N ARG A 146 9.42 -0.82 -11.05
CA ARG A 146 9.36 0.53 -11.61
C ARG A 146 9.30 1.61 -10.52
N PRO A 147 9.88 2.80 -10.74
CA PRO A 147 9.71 3.92 -9.82
C PRO A 147 8.24 4.24 -9.57
N GLY A 148 7.84 4.39 -8.31
CA GLY A 148 6.45 4.65 -7.91
C GLY A 148 5.55 3.43 -7.77
N ALA A 149 5.98 2.25 -8.25
CA ALA A 149 5.24 1.01 -8.05
C ALA A 149 5.28 0.59 -6.58
N ASN A 150 4.10 0.26 -6.05
CA ASN A 150 3.91 -0.28 -4.72
C ASN A 150 2.89 -1.44 -4.77
N PRO A 151 2.79 -2.29 -3.73
CA PRO A 151 1.90 -3.45 -3.75
C PRO A 151 0.42 -3.08 -3.97
N VAL A 152 -0.04 -1.94 -3.46
CA VAL A 152 -1.43 -1.48 -3.66
C VAL A 152 -1.68 -1.14 -5.13
N SER A 153 -0.80 -0.34 -5.75
CA SER A 153 -0.96 0.06 -7.15
C SER A 153 -0.86 -1.12 -8.09
N ILE A 154 0.07 -2.07 -7.82
CA ILE A 154 0.22 -3.28 -8.62
C ILE A 154 -1.01 -4.19 -8.46
N ALA A 155 -1.51 -4.36 -7.23
CA ALA A 155 -2.70 -5.16 -7.00
C ALA A 155 -3.95 -4.59 -7.69
N GLN A 156 -4.09 -3.25 -7.72
CA GLN A 156 -5.19 -2.57 -8.40
C GLN A 156 -5.07 -2.68 -9.93
N GLU A 157 -3.93 -2.27 -10.48
CA GLU A 157 -3.76 -2.10 -11.93
C GLU A 157 -3.47 -3.43 -12.66
N LEU A 158 -2.75 -4.36 -12.03
CA LEU A 158 -2.35 -5.62 -12.65
C LEU A 158 -3.14 -6.81 -12.10
N ASP A 159 -3.31 -6.92 -10.79
CA ASP A 159 -3.97 -8.10 -10.19
C ASP A 159 -5.49 -7.98 -10.12
N MET A 160 -6.06 -6.85 -10.59
CA MET A 160 -7.49 -6.55 -10.60
C MET A 160 -8.16 -6.69 -9.22
N SER A 161 -7.44 -6.32 -8.16
CA SER A 161 -7.93 -6.34 -6.78
C SER A 161 -8.66 -5.05 -6.42
N PHE A 162 -9.94 -5.16 -6.04
CA PHE A 162 -10.75 -4.03 -5.56
C PHE A 162 -10.39 -3.58 -4.14
N THR A 163 -9.99 -4.51 -3.28
CA THR A 163 -9.60 -4.20 -1.90
C THR A 163 -8.16 -3.69 -1.79
N GLY A 164 -7.39 -3.77 -2.88
CA GLY A 164 -5.93 -3.63 -2.84
C GLY A 164 -5.28 -4.81 -2.11
N ASP A 165 -3.96 -4.91 -2.22
CA ASP A 165 -3.19 -5.65 -1.22
C ASP A 165 -3.17 -4.76 0.04
N THR A 166 -3.42 -5.30 1.23
CA THR A 166 -3.33 -4.53 2.48
C THR A 166 -1.87 -4.20 2.76
N ALA A 167 -1.28 -3.32 1.95
CA ALA A 167 0.11 -2.94 2.08
C ALA A 167 0.23 -2.05 3.30
N ARG A 168 0.80 -2.59 4.38
CA ARG A 168 1.39 -1.76 5.42
C ARG A 168 2.45 -0.88 4.74
N TYR A 169 2.47 0.41 5.07
CA TYR A 169 3.40 1.38 4.48
C TYR A 169 4.87 0.92 4.61
N PHE A 170 5.19 0.17 5.66
CA PHE A 170 6.43 -0.57 5.80
C PHE A 170 6.14 -2.08 5.77
N PRO A 171 6.83 -2.86 4.91
CA PRO A 171 6.73 -4.32 4.92
C PRO A 171 7.19 -4.90 6.26
N ASP A 172 6.51 -5.94 6.76
CA ASP A 172 6.89 -6.57 8.04
C ASP A 172 8.33 -7.11 7.99
N SER A 173 8.78 -7.67 6.85
CA SER A 173 10.16 -8.11 6.65
C SER A 173 11.18 -6.97 6.76
N LEU A 174 10.83 -5.78 6.27
CA LEU A 174 11.66 -4.58 6.41
C LEU A 174 11.68 -4.12 7.87
N VAL A 175 10.52 -4.06 8.53
CA VAL A 175 10.40 -3.68 9.95
C VAL A 175 11.20 -4.65 10.81
N ASP A 176 11.03 -5.95 10.63
CA ASP A 176 11.74 -7.00 11.37
C ASP A 176 13.25 -6.92 11.16
N ARG A 177 13.71 -6.67 9.93
CA ARG A 177 15.13 -6.46 9.65
C ARG A 177 15.64 -5.22 10.36
N LEU A 178 14.95 -4.09 10.27
CA LEU A 178 15.36 -2.86 10.94
C LEU A 178 15.34 -3.01 12.47
N LEU A 179 14.38 -3.75 13.03
CA LEU A 179 14.35 -4.10 14.44
C LEU A 179 15.56 -4.95 14.85
N ARG A 180 15.97 -5.94 14.04
CA ARG A 180 17.16 -6.75 14.33
C ARG A 180 18.47 -5.99 14.15
N ASP A 181 18.59 -5.24 13.07
CA ASP A 181 19.89 -4.72 12.60
C ASP A 181 20.18 -3.31 13.13
N THR A 182 19.14 -2.53 13.45
CA THR A 182 19.28 -1.10 13.77
C THR A 182 18.63 -0.69 15.09
N ALA A 183 17.62 -1.40 15.58
CA ALA A 183 16.95 -0.98 16.81
C ALA A 183 17.85 -1.25 18.03
N LYS A 184 17.95 -0.23 18.88
CA LYS A 184 18.58 -0.36 20.19
C LYS A 184 17.51 -0.75 21.21
N PRO A 185 17.81 -1.59 22.21
CA PRO A 185 16.90 -1.78 23.33
C PRO A 185 16.71 -0.45 24.07
N PRO A 186 15.53 -0.23 24.70
CA PRO A 186 15.34 0.93 25.55
C PRO A 186 16.33 0.92 26.72
N VAL A 187 16.81 2.10 27.10
CA VAL A 187 17.76 2.30 28.20
C VAL A 187 17.07 2.08 29.54
N VAL A 188 15.82 2.56 29.68
CA VAL A 188 14.99 2.32 30.87
C VAL A 188 13.56 2.00 30.51
N ARG A 189 12.91 1.22 31.37
CA ARG A 189 11.48 0.91 31.31
C ARG A 189 10.83 1.22 32.66
N GLY A 190 9.60 1.73 32.65
CA GLY A 190 8.96 2.17 33.89
C GLY A 190 7.64 2.90 33.71
N GLU A 191 7.20 3.56 34.76
CA GLU A 191 6.02 4.41 34.80
C GLU A 191 6.37 5.83 35.23
N LEU A 192 5.63 6.80 34.68
CA LEU A 192 5.61 8.16 35.17
C LEU A 192 4.48 8.30 36.19
N SER A 193 4.82 8.56 37.44
CA SER A 193 3.87 8.77 38.53
C SER A 193 3.84 10.24 38.93
N PHE A 194 2.66 10.75 39.25
CA PHE A 194 2.48 12.07 39.86
C PHE A 194 1.53 11.93 41.03
N THR A 195 1.79 12.68 42.10
CA THR A 195 0.89 12.78 43.26
C THR A 195 0.08 14.06 43.12
N THR A 196 -1.19 14.01 43.53
CA THR A 196 -2.11 15.18 43.51
C THR A 196 -1.65 16.31 44.43
N ASP A 197 -0.72 16.03 45.33
CA ASP A 197 -0.32 16.96 46.39
C ASP A 197 0.84 17.88 45.98
N ASP A 198 1.77 17.40 45.14
CA ASP A 198 2.93 18.16 44.70
C ASP A 198 3.02 18.34 43.17
N PHE A 199 2.21 17.60 42.39
CA PHE A 199 2.25 17.53 40.93
C PHE A 199 3.67 17.30 40.37
N LYS A 200 4.58 16.71 41.16
CA LYS A 200 5.96 16.47 40.74
C LYS A 200 6.05 15.12 40.05
N PRO A 201 6.49 15.07 38.78
CA PRO A 201 6.66 13.81 38.08
C PRO A 201 7.80 13.00 38.72
N ARG A 202 7.56 11.72 38.96
CA ARG A 202 8.52 10.74 39.48
C ARG A 202 8.60 9.56 38.51
N TRP A 203 9.81 9.10 38.27
CA TRP A 203 10.06 7.94 37.43
C TRP A 203 10.16 6.71 38.32
N LEU A 204 9.33 5.73 38.04
CA LEU A 204 9.36 4.42 38.71
C LEU A 204 9.89 3.41 37.70
N ALA A 205 11.15 3.01 37.85
CA ALA A 205 11.75 2.00 36.99
C ALA A 205 11.11 0.64 37.28
N MET A 206 10.46 0.05 36.28
CA MET A 206 9.75 -1.22 36.40
C MET A 206 9.94 -2.04 35.11
N PRO A 207 10.30 -3.34 35.20
CA PRO A 207 10.52 -4.19 34.02
C PRO A 207 9.29 -4.35 33.10
N ASP A 208 8.09 -4.21 33.66
CA ASP A 208 6.78 -4.30 33.01
C ASP A 208 6.13 -2.92 32.75
N GLY A 209 6.83 -1.83 33.07
CA GLY A 209 6.31 -0.48 32.93
C GLY A 209 5.91 -0.13 31.50
N ARG A 210 4.88 0.71 31.35
CA ARG A 210 4.31 1.09 30.04
C ARG A 210 5.24 1.95 29.19
N PHE A 211 6.17 2.67 29.81
CA PHE A 211 7.08 3.57 29.10
C PHE A 211 8.42 2.88 28.84
N GLN A 212 8.84 2.87 27.59
CA GLN A 212 10.19 2.50 27.15
C GLN A 212 10.92 3.77 26.71
N LEU A 213 12.05 4.09 27.33
CA LEU A 213 12.82 5.30 27.04
C LEU A 213 14.21 4.94 26.55
N TRP A 214 14.67 5.61 25.50
CA TRP A 214 16.02 5.48 24.93
C TRP A 214 17.03 6.48 25.54
N PHE A 215 16.67 7.08 26.67
CA PHE A 215 17.50 7.98 27.46
C PHE A 215 17.13 7.83 28.94
N GLN A 216 18.05 8.22 29.84
CA GLN A 216 17.77 8.26 31.27
C GLN A 216 16.93 9.51 31.59
N PRO A 217 15.72 9.38 32.15
CA PRO A 217 14.91 10.54 32.54
C PRO A 217 15.54 11.25 33.75
N GLU A 218 16.01 12.48 33.56
CA GLU A 218 16.45 13.35 34.66
C GLU A 218 15.26 14.12 35.22
N LEU A 219 14.67 13.61 36.30
CA LEU A 219 13.58 14.30 37.00
C LEU A 219 14.14 15.14 38.13
N GLY A 220 14.05 16.48 38.00
CA GLY A 220 14.29 17.42 39.10
C GLY A 220 15.57 18.26 39.07
N LYS A 221 16.22 18.52 37.92
CA LYS A 221 17.45 19.36 37.87
C LYS A 221 17.49 20.46 36.79
N TYR A 222 16.36 20.93 36.27
CA TYR A 222 16.34 22.14 35.44
C TYR A 222 15.82 23.34 36.23
N THR A 223 16.65 23.85 37.14
CA THR A 223 16.61 25.28 37.44
C THR A 223 17.15 26.00 36.21
N THR A 224 16.33 26.83 35.61
CA THR A 224 16.68 27.79 34.55
C THR A 224 18.12 28.29 34.67
N ASN A 225 18.98 27.88 33.72
CA ASN A 225 20.27 28.47 33.28
C ASN A 225 21.28 27.38 32.87
N LEU A 226 21.12 26.81 31.68
CA LEU A 226 22.23 26.13 30.99
C LEU A 226 22.46 26.83 29.64
N PRO A 227 23.67 27.31 29.33
CA PRO A 227 23.96 27.87 28.02
C PRO A 227 23.85 26.77 26.94
N PRO A 228 23.48 27.10 25.68
CA PRO A 228 23.06 26.13 24.66
C PRO A 228 24.15 25.16 24.18
N SER A 229 25.38 25.28 24.68
CA SER A 229 26.57 24.67 24.09
C SER A 229 26.93 23.28 24.63
N THR A 230 26.41 22.83 25.78
CA THR A 230 26.82 21.56 26.42
C THR A 230 25.83 20.41 26.30
N LEU A 231 24.68 20.57 25.65
CA LEU A 231 23.76 19.46 25.38
C LEU A 231 24.33 18.54 24.28
N PRO A 232 24.35 17.20 24.50
CA PRO A 232 24.62 16.24 23.43
C PRO A 232 23.73 16.54 22.22
N ARG A 233 24.29 16.50 21.01
CA ARG A 233 23.60 16.93 19.76
C ARG A 233 22.20 16.30 19.56
N TYR A 234 21.94 15.14 20.15
CA TYR A 234 20.64 14.46 20.10
C TYR A 234 19.51 15.18 20.84
N CYS A 235 19.80 16.07 21.78
CA CYS A 235 18.78 16.77 22.58
C CYS A 235 18.48 18.20 22.11
N ARG A 236 19.09 18.68 21.02
CA ARG A 236 18.89 20.08 20.58
C ARG A 236 17.55 20.35 19.88
N ASN A 237 16.85 19.32 19.42
CA ASN A 237 15.55 19.47 18.74
C ASN A 237 14.34 18.96 19.56
N THR A 238 14.52 18.63 20.84
CA THR A 238 13.45 18.13 21.70
C THR A 238 13.16 19.10 22.86
N PHE A 239 13.16 20.40 22.57
CA PHE A 239 12.41 21.36 23.38
C PHE A 239 10.95 21.35 22.91
N ILE A 240 10.25 20.25 23.16
CA ILE A 240 8.80 20.18 23.05
C ILE A 240 8.27 20.12 24.48
N ARG A 241 7.49 21.14 24.81
CA ARG A 241 6.67 21.24 26.02
C ARG A 241 6.15 19.86 26.43
N PHE A 242 6.37 19.50 27.68
CA PHE A 242 5.71 18.37 28.36
C PHE A 242 4.19 18.59 28.31
N ALA A 243 3.57 18.22 27.19
CA ALA A 243 2.11 18.15 26.99
C ALA A 243 1.68 17.44 25.69
N THR A 244 2.55 17.16 24.69
CA THR A 244 2.02 16.75 23.36
C THR A 244 2.90 15.86 22.48
N CYS A 245 3.70 14.95 23.05
CA CYS A 245 4.29 13.88 22.23
C CYS A 245 4.59 12.64 23.09
N LEU A 246 3.54 11.91 23.45
CA LEU A 246 3.64 10.51 23.79
C LEU A 246 3.48 9.75 22.48
N ILE A 247 4.58 9.36 21.84
CA ILE A 247 4.51 8.29 20.84
C ILE A 247 4.34 7.00 21.64
N VAL A 248 3.08 6.66 21.91
CA VAL A 248 2.70 5.32 22.36
C VAL A 248 2.85 4.42 21.14
N PHE A 249 3.91 3.63 21.09
CA PHE A 249 3.85 2.40 20.33
C PHE A 249 3.07 1.40 21.19
N PRO A 250 1.85 0.98 20.78
CA PRO A 250 1.22 -0.15 21.43
C PRO A 250 2.15 -1.35 21.31
N SER A 251 2.31 -2.07 22.43
CA SER A 251 2.91 -3.39 22.41
C SER A 251 2.08 -4.25 21.46
N TRP A 252 2.74 -4.91 20.50
CA TRP A 252 2.12 -5.96 19.70
C TRP A 252 1.69 -7.13 20.57
#